data_AF-A0A1K1QFZ3-F1
#
_entry.id   AF-A0A1K1QFZ3-F1
#
_cell.length_a   1.000
_cell.length_b   1.000
_cell.length_c   1.000
_cell.angle_alpha   90.00
_cell.angle_beta   90.00
_cell.angle_gamma   90.00
#
_symmetry.space_group_name_H-M   'P 1'
#
loop_
_entity.id
_entity.type
_entity.pdbx_description
1 polymer ?
#
loop_
_entity_poly.entity_id
_entity_poly.type
_entity_poly.pdbx_seq_one_letter_code
_entity_poly.pdbx_strand_id
1 'polypeptide(L)'
;MKGYALNGRHKQKDAYDIYYCVRNYPGGIAALAEECRPVIETGSGEQGFLHICQKFDVADGYGPTSVRRFVEDSQILEDRTPDQWQQDAFGQVDALLRALCLRK
;
A
#
# COMPACT_ATOMS: atom_id res chain seq x y z
N MET A 1 5.22 1.91 12.59
CA MET A 1 4.62 2.22 11.27
C MET A 1 4.05 0.96 10.62
N LYS A 2 3.05 1.06 9.73
CA LYS A 2 2.33 -0.08 9.10
C LYS A 2 3.22 -0.99 8.24
N GLY A 3 4.28 -0.48 7.61
CA GLY A 3 5.23 -1.30 6.84
C GLY A 3 5.91 -2.40 7.65
N TYR A 4 6.26 -2.13 8.92
CA TYR A 4 6.80 -3.15 9.83
C TYR A 4 5.76 -4.22 10.19
N ALA A 5 4.50 -3.82 10.38
CA ALA A 5 3.41 -4.75 10.64
C ALA A 5 3.18 -5.70 9.44
N LEU A 6 3.18 -5.14 8.22
CA LEU A 6 3.07 -5.89 6.97
C LEU A 6 4.22 -6.91 6.83
N ASN A 7 5.43 -6.53 7.23
CA ASN A 7 6.61 -7.40 7.12
C ASN A 7 6.64 -8.50 8.18
N GLY A 8 6.15 -8.26 9.39
CA GLY A 8 6.28 -9.20 10.52
C GLY A 8 5.05 -10.07 10.83
N ARG A 9 3.82 -9.59 10.58
CA ARG A 9 2.58 -10.28 11.04
C ARG A 9 1.87 -11.08 9.96
N HIS A 10 2.18 -10.81 8.69
CA HIS A 10 1.60 -11.46 7.51
C HIS A 10 0.07 -11.50 7.46
N LYS A 11 -0.62 -10.49 8.04
CA LYS A 11 -2.08 -10.37 7.98
C LYS A 11 -2.49 -9.67 6.69
N GLN A 12 -3.41 -10.28 5.93
CA GLN A 12 -3.92 -9.72 4.67
C GLN A 12 -4.43 -8.28 4.82
N LYS A 13 -5.13 -8.00 5.93
CA LYS A 13 -5.65 -6.67 6.28
C LYS A 13 -4.59 -5.58 6.35
N ASP A 14 -3.34 -5.89 6.71
CA ASP A 14 -2.29 -4.87 6.78
C ASP A 14 -1.98 -4.28 5.39
N ALA A 15 -2.06 -5.09 4.32
CA ALA A 15 -1.93 -4.61 2.94
C ALA A 15 -3.15 -3.76 2.52
N TYR A 16 -4.35 -4.20 2.89
CA TYR A 16 -5.59 -3.45 2.63
C TYR A 16 -5.58 -2.08 3.30
N ASP A 17 -5.21 -2.00 4.58
CA ASP A 17 -5.18 -0.74 5.32
C ASP A 17 -4.20 0.28 4.68
N ILE A 18 -3.05 -0.19 4.16
CA ILE A 18 -2.12 0.68 3.41
C ILE A 18 -2.79 1.19 2.15
N TYR A 19 -3.27 0.28 1.30
CA TYR A 19 -3.95 0.64 0.06
C TYR A 19 -5.12 1.61 0.32
N TYR A 20 -5.95 1.33 1.32
CA TYR A 20 -7.10 2.15 1.68
C TYR A 20 -6.68 3.57 2.06
N CYS A 21 -5.63 3.72 2.87
CA CYS A 21 -5.08 5.03 3.23
C CYS A 21 -4.59 5.79 1.99
N VAL A 22 -3.88 5.13 1.06
CA VAL A 22 -3.40 5.78 -0.16
C VAL A 22 -4.56 6.21 -1.06
N ARG A 23 -5.49 5.29 -1.32
CA ARG A 23 -6.63 5.48 -2.24
C ARG A 23 -7.58 6.58 -1.79
N ASN A 24 -7.76 6.72 -0.48
CA ASN A 24 -8.76 7.60 0.13
C ASN A 24 -8.15 8.82 0.83
N TYR A 25 -6.86 9.07 0.67
CA TYR A 25 -6.23 10.23 1.29
C TYR A 25 -6.83 11.53 0.75
N PRO A 26 -7.30 12.46 1.62
CA PRO A 26 -7.75 13.77 1.18
C PRO A 26 -6.64 14.52 0.44
N GLY A 27 -6.92 15.03 -0.76
CA GLY A 27 -5.90 15.66 -1.61
C GLY A 27 -5.06 14.69 -2.44
N GLY A 28 -5.29 13.38 -2.31
CA GLY A 28 -4.70 12.34 -3.15
C GLY A 28 -3.22 12.07 -2.87
N ILE A 29 -2.60 11.31 -3.78
CA ILE A 29 -1.24 10.76 -3.60
C ILE A 29 -0.20 11.86 -3.43
N ALA A 30 -0.30 12.95 -4.19
CA ALA A 30 0.68 14.05 -4.10
C ALA A 30 0.66 14.70 -2.70
N ALA A 31 -0.53 14.98 -2.15
CA ALA A 31 -0.67 15.52 -0.80
C ALA A 31 -0.15 14.53 0.25
N LEU A 32 -0.50 13.25 0.13
CA LEU A 32 0.00 12.19 1.01
C LEU A 32 1.53 12.09 0.99
N ALA A 33 2.14 12.17 -0.20
CA ALA A 33 3.58 12.09 -0.35
C ALA A 33 4.29 13.25 0.37
N GLU A 34 3.79 14.47 0.23
CA GLU A 34 4.34 15.65 0.92
C GLU A 34 4.23 15.51 2.45
N GLU A 35 3.08 15.06 2.96
CA GLU A 35 2.90 14.85 4.40
C GLU A 35 3.73 13.68 4.96
N CYS A 36 4.12 12.73 4.11
CA CYS A 36 4.97 11.62 4.50
C CYS A 36 6.47 11.98 4.51
N ARG A 37 6.90 13.11 3.93
CA ARG A 37 8.33 13.50 3.88
C ARG A 37 9.00 13.54 5.26
N PRO A 38 8.43 14.22 6.28
CA PRO A 38 9.06 14.28 7.60
C PRO A 38 9.16 12.90 8.27
N VAL A 39 8.24 11.98 7.93
CA VAL A 39 8.28 10.62 8.45
C VAL A 39 9.47 9.86 7.87
N ILE A 40 9.70 9.96 6.56
CA ILE A 40 10.80 9.28 5.87
C ILE A 40 12.16 9.69 6.46
N GLU A 41 12.34 10.96 6.80
CA GLU A 41 13.58 11.51 7.36
C GLU A 41 13.98 10.91 8.73
N THR A 42 13.06 10.22 9.43
CA THR A 42 13.34 9.58 10.72
C THR A 42 14.13 8.27 10.62
N GLY A 43 14.46 7.80 9.41
CA GLY A 43 15.17 6.53 9.14
C GLY A 43 14.31 5.28 9.37
N SER A 44 13.66 5.17 10.54
CA SER A 44 12.64 4.13 10.79
C SER A 44 11.44 4.30 9.84
N GLY A 45 11.11 5.56 9.50
CA GLY A 45 10.16 5.90 8.47
C GLY A 45 10.53 5.31 7.10
N GLU A 46 11.70 5.66 6.60
CA GLU A 46 12.20 5.13 5.32
C GLU A 46 12.15 3.59 5.27
N GLN A 47 12.66 2.91 6.30
CA GLN A 47 12.66 1.44 6.36
C GLN A 47 11.25 0.85 6.30
N GLY A 48 10.28 1.47 6.97
CA GLY A 48 8.90 1.02 6.90
C GLY A 48 8.32 1.16 5.49
N PHE A 49 8.62 2.24 4.76
CA PHE A 49 8.21 2.36 3.36
C PHE A 49 8.96 1.39 2.44
N LEU A 50 10.23 1.08 2.70
CA LEU A 50 10.98 0.06 1.97
C LEU A 50 10.35 -1.34 2.14
N HIS A 51 9.83 -1.67 3.33
CA HIS A 51 9.04 -2.89 3.50
C HIS A 51 7.77 -2.89 2.65
N ILE A 52 7.07 -1.75 2.54
CA ILE A 52 5.91 -1.62 1.65
C ILE A 52 6.35 -1.81 0.20
N CYS A 53 7.46 -1.18 -0.20
CA CYS A 53 8.03 -1.32 -1.54
C CYS A 53 8.36 -2.78 -1.88
N GLN A 54 8.96 -3.54 -0.96
CA GLN A 54 9.24 -4.96 -1.17
C GLN A 54 7.99 -5.82 -1.30
N LYS A 55 6.91 -5.48 -0.59
CA LYS A 55 5.67 -6.27 -0.60
C LYS A 55 4.75 -5.92 -1.76
N PHE A 56 4.84 -4.71 -2.31
CA PHE A 56 4.11 -4.26 -3.49
C PHE A 56 5.04 -4.18 -4.71
N ASP A 57 5.94 -5.15 -4.86
CA ASP A 57 6.96 -5.19 -5.92
C ASP A 57 6.37 -5.35 -7.32
N VAL A 58 5.38 -6.23 -7.47
CA VAL A 58 4.64 -6.49 -8.71
C VAL A 58 3.15 -6.70 -8.43
N ALA A 59 2.32 -6.59 -9.48
CA ALA A 59 0.86 -6.73 -9.36
C ALA A 59 0.40 -8.09 -8.82
N ASP A 60 1.14 -9.17 -9.09
CA ASP A 60 0.89 -10.50 -8.53
C ASP A 60 1.68 -10.78 -7.24
N GLY A 61 2.34 -9.75 -6.70
CA GLY A 61 3.14 -9.80 -5.50
C GLY A 61 2.30 -9.91 -4.23
N TYR A 62 2.97 -10.04 -3.09
CA TYR A 62 2.32 -10.32 -1.80
C TYR A 62 1.26 -9.29 -1.40
N GLY A 63 1.58 -8.00 -1.53
CA GLY A 63 0.73 -6.89 -1.11
C GLY A 63 -0.59 -6.85 -1.88
N PRO A 64 -0.56 -6.70 -3.22
CA PRO A 64 -1.77 -6.67 -4.03
C PRO A 64 -2.64 -7.93 -3.89
N THR A 65 -2.04 -9.13 -3.90
CA THR A 65 -2.80 -10.37 -3.70
C THR A 65 -3.37 -10.49 -2.29
N SER A 66 -2.72 -9.91 -1.28
CA SER A 66 -3.28 -9.81 0.08
C SER A 66 -4.47 -8.86 0.15
N VAL A 67 -4.45 -7.74 -0.59
CA VAL A 67 -5.61 -6.84 -0.70
C VAL A 67 -6.79 -7.57 -1.34
N ARG A 68 -6.55 -8.25 -2.47
CA ARG A 68 -7.54 -9.07 -3.16
C ARG A 68 -8.21 -10.08 -2.22
N ARG A 69 -7.41 -10.90 -1.55
CA ARG A 69 -7.93 -11.94 -0.64
C ARG A 69 -8.72 -11.33 0.51
N PHE A 70 -8.24 -10.21 1.06
CA PHE A 70 -8.96 -9.54 2.14
C PHE A 70 -10.36 -9.08 1.70
N VAL A 71 -10.48 -8.43 0.54
CA VAL A 71 -11.79 -7.93 0.07
C VAL A 71 -12.74 -9.06 -0.37
N GLU A 72 -12.19 -10.16 -0.89
CA GLU A 72 -12.94 -11.39 -1.18
C GLU A 72 -13.49 -11.99 0.13
N ASP A 73 -12.63 -12.21 1.12
CA ASP A 73 -12.99 -12.82 2.41
C ASP A 73 -13.94 -11.93 3.23
N SER A 74 -13.80 -10.61 3.15
CA SER A 74 -14.62 -9.65 3.90
C SER A 74 -15.88 -9.21 3.15
N GLN A 75 -16.10 -9.66 1.92
CA GLN A 75 -17.21 -9.26 1.05
C GLN A 75 -17.31 -7.73 0.83
N ILE A 76 -16.17 -7.04 0.76
CA ILE A 76 -16.07 -5.58 0.50
C ILE A 76 -15.70 -5.35 -0.98
N LEU A 77 -16.31 -6.12 -1.88
CA LEU A 77 -15.98 -6.01 -3.31
C LEU A 77 -16.58 -4.74 -3.93
N GLU A 78 -17.65 -4.19 -3.35
CA GLU A 78 -18.41 -3.08 -3.93
C GLU A 78 -18.77 -3.40 -5.40
N ASP A 79 -18.51 -2.47 -6.33
CA ASP A 79 -18.74 -2.63 -7.77
C ASP A 79 -17.49 -3.12 -8.53
N ARG A 80 -16.46 -3.62 -7.81
CA ARG A 80 -15.17 -4.04 -8.40
C ARG A 80 -14.95 -5.54 -8.26
N THR A 81 -14.35 -6.13 -9.29
CA THR A 81 -13.90 -7.52 -9.23
C THR A 81 -12.66 -7.66 -8.34
N PRO A 82 -12.39 -8.86 -7.78
CA PRO A 82 -11.16 -9.11 -7.02
C PRO A 82 -9.88 -8.73 -7.79
N ASP A 83 -9.83 -9.00 -9.11
CA ASP A 83 -8.69 -8.67 -9.95
C ASP A 83 -8.55 -7.14 -10.15
N GLN A 84 -9.66 -6.42 -10.25
CA GLN A 84 -9.63 -4.94 -10.29
C GLN A 84 -9.09 -4.36 -8.98
N TRP A 85 -9.46 -4.94 -7.83
CA TRP A 85 -8.90 -4.57 -6.53
C TRP A 85 -7.41 -4.83 -6.43
N GLN A 86 -6.93 -5.98 -6.93
CA GLN A 86 -5.51 -6.30 -6.96
C GLN A 86 -4.74 -5.28 -7.80
N GLN A 87 -5.23 -4.97 -9.01
CA GLN A 87 -4.55 -4.08 -9.93
C GLN A 87 -4.53 -2.63 -9.43
N ASP A 88 -5.65 -2.13 -8.89
CA ASP A 88 -5.70 -0.81 -8.28
C ASP A 88 -4.80 -0.75 -7.03
N ALA A 89 -4.77 -1.82 -6.21
CA ALA A 89 -3.89 -1.86 -5.04
C ALA A 89 -2.41 -1.71 -5.39
N PHE A 90 -1.96 -2.40 -6.43
CA PHE A 90 -0.62 -2.21 -6.95
C PHE A 90 -0.42 -0.78 -7.47
N GLY A 91 -1.31 -0.29 -8.33
CA GLY A 91 -1.17 1.02 -8.98
C GLY A 91 -1.13 2.19 -7.99
N GLN A 92 -2.01 2.23 -7.00
CA GLN A 92 -2.07 3.31 -6.01
C GLN A 92 -0.81 3.33 -5.15
N VAL A 93 -0.38 2.17 -4.64
CA VAL A 93 0.80 2.08 -3.76
C VAL A 93 2.08 2.34 -4.55
N ASP A 94 2.19 1.84 -5.79
CA ASP A 94 3.31 2.14 -6.68
C ASP A 94 3.44 3.65 -6.96
N ALA A 95 2.32 4.31 -7.26
CA ALA A 95 2.29 5.75 -7.49
C ALA A 95 2.74 6.55 -6.25
N LEU A 96 2.34 6.14 -5.04
CA LEU A 96 2.86 6.75 -3.81
C LEU A 96 4.36 6.53 -3.66
N LEU A 97 4.85 5.30 -3.84
CA LEU A 97 6.27 4.99 -3.69
C LEU A 97 7.15 5.76 -4.69
N ARG A 98 6.64 5.99 -5.90
CA ARG A 98 7.28 6.85 -6.92
C ARG A 98 7.28 8.32 -6.50
N ALA A 99 6.15 8.83 -6.00
CA ALA A 99 6.06 10.21 -5.50
C ALA A 99 7.01 10.48 -4.31
N LEU A 100 7.31 9.45 -3.52
CA LEU A 100 8.28 9.48 -2.43
C LEU A 100 9.73 9.25 -2.88
N CYS A 101 9.99 9.08 -4.18
CA CYS A 101 11.31 8.76 -4.74
C CYS A 101 11.92 7.44 -4.23
N LEU A 102 11.10 6.50 -3.74
CA LEU A 102 11.54 5.19 -3.23
C LEU A 102 11.50 4.08 -4.30
N ARG A 103 10.93 4.38 -5.47
CA ARG A 103 10.85 3.47 -6.62
C ARG A 103 11.01 4.25 -7.93
N LYS A 104 11.77 3.69 -8.86
CA LYS A 104 12.09 4.27 -10.17
C LYS A 104 11.15 3.76 -11.26
#